data_AF-A0A3M2DZ61-F1
#
_entry.id   AF-A0A3M2DZ61-F1
#
_cell.length_a   1.000
_cell.length_b   1.000
_cell.length_c   1.000
_cell.angle_alpha   90.00
_cell.angle_beta   90.00
_cell.angle_gamma   90.00
#
_symmetry.space_group_name_H-M   'P 1'
#
loop_
_entity.id
_entity.type
_entity.pdbx_description
1 polymer ?
#
loop_
_entity_poly.entity_id
_entity_poly.type
_entity_poly.pdbx_seq_one_letter_code
_entity_poly.pdbx_strand_id
1 'polypeptide(L)'
;MVTMMTMTNVRRSWTAIAWLALVVSGCTVGDSFDDGGGSAAGPDAGPDDGTLYWETLSAAEEAYSTHLWIVDRAVDILARHSGEADAAAAVARMRDPSCEPRWQQGLFDADYKAEYNDGRRDLEPGASTWQIWRSGATWKSHFYDPATGTNYKGESSPVAKERALQFAADARALLADGNVYDGCYALGLALHYMTDITQPMHAANFTAVDSPIRLHSHVEEYTLDIQDRYARADWSGPTAATPDAIVELAAWTANAQWPAMRGAIEAAYGDRCWSMSLYWFDSEGCWQGDAAVDAAIGRALRTAQDATAQFLASVAR
;
A
#
# COMPACT_ATOMS: atom_id res chain seq x y z
N MET A 1 7.23 43.99 -42.60
CA MET A 1 7.27 42.71 -41.87
C MET A 1 6.45 42.89 -40.61
N VAL A 2 5.19 42.51 -40.65
CA VAL A 2 4.25 42.56 -39.51
C VAL A 2 3.48 41.25 -39.59
N THR A 3 3.67 40.36 -38.61
CA THR A 3 2.89 39.14 -38.50
C THR A 3 1.92 39.31 -37.34
N MET A 4 0.63 39.22 -37.66
CA MET A 4 -0.51 39.30 -36.75
C MET A 4 -0.59 38.10 -35.81
N MET A 5 -1.04 38.38 -34.58
CA MET A 5 -1.66 37.44 -33.66
C MET A 5 -2.89 36.75 -34.27
N THR A 6 -3.13 35.49 -33.87
CA THR A 6 -4.48 35.01 -33.55
C THR A 6 -4.39 33.87 -32.53
N MET A 7 -5.08 34.04 -31.40
CA MET A 7 -5.49 32.98 -30.49
C MET A 7 -6.74 32.30 -31.07
N THR A 8 -6.92 30.99 -30.85
CA THR A 8 -8.22 30.39 -30.46
C THR A 8 -8.08 28.93 -30.02
N ASN A 9 -8.30 28.76 -28.72
CA ASN A 9 -9.01 27.70 -27.98
C ASN A 9 -9.85 26.63 -28.73
N VAL A 10 -9.96 25.44 -28.11
CA VAL A 10 -11.17 24.58 -27.89
C VAL A 10 -11.03 23.07 -28.21
N ARG A 11 -11.02 22.28 -27.11
CA ARG A 11 -11.70 21.00 -26.78
C ARG A 11 -11.52 19.69 -27.60
N ARG A 12 -11.09 18.68 -26.82
CA ARG A 12 -11.66 17.34 -26.54
C ARG A 12 -11.88 16.29 -27.66
N SER A 13 -11.32 15.12 -27.30
CA SER A 13 -11.87 13.75 -27.34
C SER A 13 -12.03 13.05 -28.67
N TRP A 14 -11.35 11.90 -28.82
CA TRP A 14 -11.96 10.66 -29.33
C TRP A 14 -11.35 9.44 -28.62
N THR A 15 -12.28 8.56 -28.26
CA THR A 15 -12.23 7.22 -27.68
C THR A 15 -11.45 6.17 -28.47
N ALA A 16 -10.87 5.20 -27.76
CA ALA A 16 -10.65 3.85 -28.31
C ALA A 16 -11.08 2.81 -27.25
N ILE A 17 -12.27 2.25 -27.44
CA ILE A 17 -12.74 1.02 -26.77
C ILE A 17 -12.31 -0.13 -27.68
N ALA A 18 -11.44 -1.01 -27.20
CA ALA A 18 -11.15 -2.27 -27.87
C ALA A 18 -11.87 -3.41 -27.15
N TRP A 19 -12.84 -4.00 -27.84
CA TRP A 19 -13.54 -5.22 -27.45
C TRP A 19 -12.68 -6.44 -27.78
N LEU A 20 -12.54 -7.39 -26.85
CA LEU A 20 -12.02 -8.72 -27.14
C LEU A 20 -13.18 -9.72 -27.14
N ALA A 21 -13.40 -10.38 -28.28
CA ALA A 21 -14.37 -11.44 -28.45
C ALA A 21 -13.76 -12.79 -28.03
N LEU A 22 -14.46 -13.52 -27.15
CA LEU A 22 -14.10 -14.88 -26.73
C LEU A 22 -14.63 -15.89 -27.77
N VAL A 23 -13.74 -16.68 -28.38
CA VAL A 23 -14.11 -17.83 -29.20
C VAL A 23 -14.38 -19.01 -28.27
N VAL A 24 -15.63 -19.49 -28.23
CA VAL A 24 -16.01 -20.72 -27.53
C VAL A 24 -15.80 -21.89 -28.49
N SER A 25 -14.87 -22.78 -28.15
CA SER A 25 -14.62 -24.03 -28.88
C SER A 25 -15.59 -25.12 -28.43
N GLY A 26 -16.24 -25.77 -29.40
CA GLY A 26 -17.16 -26.90 -29.17
C GLY A 26 -16.39 -28.21 -28.95
N CYS A 27 -16.84 -28.98 -27.96
CA CYS A 27 -16.35 -30.33 -27.69
C CYS A 27 -16.82 -31.32 -28.78
N THR A 28 -15.93 -32.21 -29.21
CA THR A 28 -16.31 -33.55 -29.72
C THR A 28 -15.43 -34.61 -29.07
N VAL A 29 -16.06 -35.73 -28.73
CA VAL A 29 -15.52 -36.90 -28.03
C VAL A 29 -14.95 -37.87 -29.07
N GLY A 30 -13.82 -38.52 -28.77
CA GLY A 30 -13.25 -39.60 -29.57
C GLY A 30 -12.13 -40.33 -28.82
N ASP A 31 -12.23 -41.64 -28.76
CA ASP A 31 -11.50 -42.57 -27.88
C ASP A 31 -10.01 -42.80 -28.19
N SER A 32 -9.27 -43.12 -27.12
CA SER A 32 -8.13 -44.05 -26.96
C SER A 32 -7.06 -44.20 -28.05
N PHE A 33 -5.77 -44.06 -27.68
CA PHE A 33 -4.71 -45.08 -27.85
C PHE A 33 -3.44 -44.69 -27.05
N ASP A 34 -2.83 -45.72 -26.46
CA ASP A 34 -1.63 -45.72 -25.61
C ASP A 34 -0.34 -45.82 -26.47
N ASP A 35 0.74 -45.15 -26.05
CA ASP A 35 2.14 -45.65 -26.10
C ASP A 35 3.18 -44.54 -25.80
N GLY A 36 3.85 -44.69 -24.66
CA GLY A 36 5.33 -44.68 -24.55
C GLY A 36 6.15 -43.43 -24.87
N GLY A 37 6.68 -42.81 -23.80
CA GLY A 37 8.11 -42.45 -23.71
C GLY A 37 8.55 -41.07 -24.20
N GLY A 38 9.02 -40.24 -23.27
CA GLY A 38 9.83 -39.06 -23.59
C GLY A 38 9.63 -37.91 -22.60
N SER A 39 10.34 -37.96 -21.47
CA SER A 39 10.49 -36.84 -20.55
C SER A 39 11.22 -35.68 -21.23
N ALA A 40 10.46 -34.76 -21.81
CA ALA A 40 10.90 -33.42 -22.14
C ALA A 40 10.03 -32.48 -21.31
N ALA A 41 10.65 -31.84 -20.31
CA ALA A 41 10.05 -30.78 -19.52
C ALA A 41 9.65 -29.63 -20.46
N GLY A 42 8.37 -29.58 -20.80
CA GLY A 42 7.71 -28.39 -21.33
C GLY A 42 7.35 -27.45 -20.18
N PRO A 43 7.09 -26.15 -20.48
CA PRO A 43 6.87 -25.14 -19.46
C PRO A 43 5.46 -25.29 -18.88
N ASP A 44 5.31 -26.19 -17.92
CA ASP A 44 4.24 -26.13 -16.94
C ASP A 44 4.61 -25.06 -15.91
N ALA A 45 4.10 -23.85 -16.13
CA ALA A 45 3.90 -22.85 -15.09
C ALA A 45 2.61 -22.09 -15.42
N GLY A 46 1.49 -22.68 -15.04
CA GLY A 46 0.29 -21.93 -14.67
C GLY A 46 -0.40 -22.68 -13.53
N PRO A 47 -1.41 -22.11 -12.88
CA PRO A 47 -1.67 -20.69 -12.59
C PRO A 47 -1.87 -20.50 -11.07
N ASP A 48 -1.01 -19.72 -10.41
CA ASP A 48 -1.13 -19.33 -8.98
C ASP A 48 -0.47 -17.95 -8.85
N ASP A 49 -0.90 -17.02 -8.01
CA ASP A 49 -2.06 -16.86 -7.13
C ASP A 49 -2.23 -15.33 -6.92
N GLY A 50 -3.15 -14.88 -6.06
CA GLY A 50 -3.52 -13.46 -5.94
C GLY A 50 -2.32 -12.55 -5.62
N THR A 51 -2.16 -11.47 -6.40
CA THR A 51 -1.17 -10.39 -6.21
C THR A 51 -1.45 -9.56 -4.97
N LEU A 52 -0.44 -9.28 -4.16
CA LEU A 52 -0.54 -8.66 -2.84
C LEU A 52 0.38 -7.43 -2.69
N TYR A 53 0.13 -6.63 -1.65
CA TYR A 53 0.43 -5.19 -1.53
C TYR A 53 1.20 -4.91 -0.20
N TRP A 54 1.22 -3.72 0.45
CA TRP A 54 2.10 -3.35 1.61
C TRP A 54 1.79 -4.16 2.86
N GLU A 55 1.93 -5.46 2.77
CA GLU A 55 0.76 -6.33 2.77
C GLU A 55 -0.11 -6.24 4.01
N THR A 56 -1.36 -6.64 3.88
CA THR A 56 -2.22 -6.87 5.04
C THR A 56 -3.01 -8.14 4.85
N LEU A 57 -2.40 -9.32 4.95
CA LEU A 57 -3.14 -10.59 4.89
C LEU A 57 -3.64 -11.08 6.25
N SER A 58 -3.09 -10.53 7.32
CA SER A 58 -3.46 -10.89 8.68
C SER A 58 -3.67 -9.65 9.53
N ALA A 59 -4.73 -9.68 10.34
CA ALA A 59 -4.95 -8.67 11.37
C ALA A 59 -3.98 -8.83 12.55
N ALA A 60 -3.38 -10.00 12.76
CA ALA A 60 -2.68 -10.34 14.01
C ALA A 60 -1.28 -10.94 13.82
N GLU A 61 -0.80 -11.13 12.58
CA GLU A 61 0.49 -11.76 12.30
C GLU A 61 1.36 -10.85 11.43
N GLU A 62 2.42 -10.27 12.01
CA GLU A 62 3.32 -9.32 11.35
C GLU A 62 4.01 -9.91 10.10
N ALA A 63 4.28 -11.22 10.10
CA ALA A 63 4.88 -11.92 8.96
C ALA A 63 4.00 -11.87 7.69
N TYR A 64 2.73 -11.53 7.87
CA TYR A 64 1.73 -11.41 6.82
C TYR A 64 1.11 -10.01 6.78
N SER A 65 1.70 -9.03 7.46
CA SER A 65 1.28 -7.65 7.32
C SER A 65 2.39 -6.63 7.59
N THR A 66 2.78 -5.88 6.55
CA THR A 66 3.73 -4.76 6.70
C THR A 66 3.07 -3.62 7.46
N HIS A 67 1.78 -3.34 7.22
CA HIS A 67 1.02 -2.36 8.00
C HIS A 67 1.11 -2.64 9.51
N LEU A 68 0.80 -3.87 9.93
CA LEU A 68 0.87 -4.30 11.32
C LEU A 68 2.29 -4.17 11.86
N TRP A 69 3.28 -4.67 11.11
CA TRP A 69 4.68 -4.59 11.50
C TRP A 69 5.14 -3.14 11.72
N ILE A 70 4.80 -2.19 10.84
CA ILE A 70 5.15 -0.77 11.03
C ILE A 70 4.55 -0.23 12.33
N VAL A 71 3.26 -0.52 12.58
CA VAL A 71 2.54 -0.03 13.75
C VAL A 71 3.17 -0.60 15.03
N ASP A 72 3.48 -1.90 15.05
CA ASP A 72 4.10 -2.54 16.20
C ASP A 72 5.52 -2.02 16.44
N ARG A 73 6.32 -1.79 15.39
CA ARG A 73 7.61 -1.12 15.51
C ARG A 73 7.47 0.33 16.01
N ALA A 74 6.44 1.06 15.59
CA ALA A 74 6.15 2.39 16.10
C ALA A 74 5.78 2.36 17.60
N VAL A 75 4.99 1.39 18.05
CA VAL A 75 4.69 1.17 19.47
C VAL A 75 5.97 0.83 20.26
N ASP A 76 6.86 0.01 19.71
CA ASP A 76 8.16 -0.29 20.34
C ASP A 76 9.05 0.94 20.47
N ILE A 77 9.08 1.81 19.46
CA ILE A 77 9.76 3.10 19.50
C ILE A 77 9.20 3.96 20.64
N LEU A 78 7.88 4.09 20.73
CA LEU A 78 7.22 4.89 21.77
C LEU A 78 7.46 4.31 23.18
N ALA A 79 7.49 2.98 23.32
CA ALA A 79 7.74 2.32 24.59
C ALA A 79 9.13 2.64 25.15
N ARG A 80 10.13 2.89 24.29
CA ARG A 80 11.47 3.35 24.71
C ARG A 80 11.48 4.81 25.19
N HIS A 81 10.41 5.56 24.92
CA HIS A 81 10.23 6.97 25.26
C HIS A 81 9.10 7.18 26.28
N SER A 82 8.87 6.19 27.17
CA SER A 82 7.77 6.21 28.15
C SER A 82 7.82 7.34 29.18
N GLY A 83 8.90 8.14 29.21
CA GLY A 83 8.97 9.36 30.01
C GLY A 83 8.15 10.52 29.44
N GLU A 84 7.80 10.46 28.15
CA GLU A 84 6.93 11.43 27.48
C GLU A 84 5.47 10.99 27.66
N ALA A 85 4.62 11.89 28.17
CA ALA A 85 3.23 11.57 28.50
C ALA A 85 2.45 11.02 27.29
N ASP A 86 2.62 11.65 26.13
CA ASP A 86 1.94 11.26 24.88
C ASP A 86 2.37 9.87 24.41
N ALA A 87 3.66 9.57 24.51
CA ALA A 87 4.20 8.26 24.15
C ALA A 87 3.70 7.17 25.10
N ALA A 88 3.69 7.44 26.40
CA ALA A 88 3.16 6.52 27.40
C ALA A 88 1.66 6.26 27.20
N ALA A 89 0.87 7.29 26.91
CA ALA A 89 -0.56 7.17 26.63
C ALA A 89 -0.84 6.35 25.37
N ALA A 90 -0.08 6.59 24.28
CA ALA A 90 -0.15 5.82 23.06
C ALA A 90 0.15 4.33 23.30
N VAL A 91 1.26 4.02 23.97
CA VAL A 91 1.65 2.64 24.27
C VAL A 91 0.60 1.93 25.14
N ALA A 92 0.10 2.62 26.17
CA ALA A 92 -0.94 2.07 27.05
C ALA A 92 -2.22 1.74 26.26
N ARG A 93 -2.61 2.59 25.31
CA ARG A 93 -3.77 2.34 24.45
C ARG A 93 -3.55 1.17 23.50
N MET A 94 -2.43 1.15 22.79
CA MET A 94 -2.17 0.14 21.76
C MET A 94 -2.00 -1.27 22.35
N ARG A 95 -1.54 -1.37 23.61
CA ARG A 95 -1.37 -2.62 24.35
C ARG A 95 -2.51 -2.95 25.31
N ASP A 96 -3.60 -2.18 25.30
CA ASP A 96 -4.79 -2.48 26.10
C ASP A 96 -5.49 -3.71 25.48
N PRO A 97 -5.73 -4.81 26.22
CA PRO A 97 -6.34 -6.02 25.68
C PRO A 97 -7.74 -5.83 25.09
N SER A 98 -8.45 -4.78 25.49
CA SER A 98 -9.76 -4.41 24.92
C SER A 98 -9.67 -3.58 23.64
N CYS A 99 -8.50 -2.96 23.40
CA CYS A 99 -8.23 -2.11 22.25
C CYS A 99 -7.42 -2.83 21.18
N GLU A 100 -6.46 -3.68 21.58
CA GLU A 100 -5.48 -4.27 20.68
C GLU A 100 -6.09 -5.04 19.51
N PRO A 101 -7.00 -6.01 19.75
CA PRO A 101 -7.66 -6.71 18.65
C PRO A 101 -8.54 -5.81 17.78
N ARG A 102 -8.94 -4.64 18.30
CA ARG A 102 -9.84 -3.70 17.60
C ARG A 102 -9.08 -2.85 16.61
N TRP A 103 -7.97 -2.25 17.02
CA TRP A 103 -7.15 -1.48 16.10
C TRP A 103 -6.50 -2.38 15.06
N GLN A 104 -6.09 -3.59 15.42
CA GLN A 104 -5.61 -4.61 14.49
C GLN A 104 -6.63 -4.95 13.42
N GLN A 105 -7.90 -5.17 13.80
CA GLN A 105 -8.97 -5.43 12.85
C GLN A 105 -9.26 -4.20 11.96
N GLY A 106 -9.27 -2.99 12.54
CA GLY A 106 -9.48 -1.76 11.77
C GLY A 106 -8.38 -1.51 10.75
N LEU A 107 -7.13 -1.80 11.12
CA LEU A 107 -5.97 -1.76 10.22
C LEU A 107 -6.20 -2.72 9.05
N PHE A 108 -6.54 -3.98 9.34
CA PHE A 108 -6.79 -5.00 8.33
C PHE A 108 -7.98 -4.68 7.41
N ASP A 109 -9.11 -4.26 7.97
CA ASP A 109 -10.35 -4.08 7.21
C ASP A 109 -10.26 -2.97 6.15
N ALA A 110 -9.30 -2.06 6.27
CA ALA A 110 -9.12 -0.92 5.35
C ALA A 110 -8.92 -1.35 3.89
N ASP A 111 -8.25 -2.50 3.65
CA ASP A 111 -8.01 -3.04 2.30
C ASP A 111 -9.17 -3.89 1.76
N TYR A 112 -9.99 -4.44 2.65
CA TYR A 112 -10.93 -5.49 2.30
C TYR A 112 -12.38 -5.04 2.28
N LYS A 113 -12.79 -4.16 3.20
CA LYS A 113 -14.19 -3.75 3.26
C LYS A 113 -14.52 -2.71 2.20
N ALA A 114 -15.68 -2.88 1.55
CA ALA A 114 -16.16 -2.02 0.46
C ALA A 114 -16.14 -0.53 0.84
N GLU A 115 -16.42 -0.24 2.11
CA GLU A 115 -16.44 1.12 2.66
C GLU A 115 -15.07 1.82 2.62
N TYR A 116 -13.98 1.04 2.70
CA TYR A 116 -12.62 1.56 2.85
C TYR A 116 -11.73 1.32 1.62
N ASN A 117 -12.03 0.31 0.80
CA ASN A 117 -11.31 0.04 -0.45
C ASN A 117 -11.98 0.63 -1.70
N ASP A 118 -12.96 1.52 -1.50
CA ASP A 118 -13.72 2.20 -2.55
C ASP A 118 -14.43 1.23 -3.52
N GLY A 119 -14.85 0.08 -2.99
CA GLY A 119 -15.54 -0.98 -3.72
C GLY A 119 -17.06 -0.96 -3.54
N ARG A 120 -17.71 -1.96 -4.12
CA ARG A 120 -19.15 -2.24 -3.93
C ARG A 120 -19.40 -3.48 -3.10
N ARG A 121 -18.36 -4.28 -2.83
CA ARG A 121 -18.41 -5.54 -2.09
C ARG A 121 -17.09 -5.73 -1.36
N ASP A 122 -17.19 -6.37 -0.21
CA ASP A 122 -16.02 -6.76 0.55
C ASP A 122 -15.20 -7.77 -0.26
N LEU A 123 -13.89 -7.72 -0.03
CA LEU A 123 -12.91 -8.68 -0.49
C LEU A 123 -12.41 -9.48 0.71
N GLU A 124 -11.68 -10.54 0.41
CA GLU A 124 -10.94 -11.34 1.39
C GLU A 124 -9.48 -11.41 0.94
N PRO A 125 -8.53 -11.66 1.85
CA PRO A 125 -7.14 -11.94 1.49
C PRO A 125 -7.06 -13.03 0.40
N GLY A 126 -6.16 -12.84 -0.57
CA GLY A 126 -6.00 -13.77 -1.69
C GLY A 126 -7.11 -13.71 -2.74
N ALA A 127 -7.97 -12.68 -2.74
CA ALA A 127 -8.97 -12.49 -3.78
C ALA A 127 -8.32 -12.46 -5.19
N SER A 128 -8.82 -13.31 -6.08
CA SER A 128 -8.38 -13.35 -7.48
C SER A 128 -8.67 -12.05 -8.22
N THR A 129 -7.97 -11.81 -9.34
CA THR A 129 -8.22 -10.65 -10.22
C THR A 129 -9.69 -10.54 -10.64
N TRP A 130 -10.40 -11.66 -10.82
CA TRP A 130 -11.82 -11.65 -11.16
C TRP A 130 -12.69 -11.22 -9.97
N GLN A 131 -12.37 -11.64 -8.75
CA GLN A 131 -13.07 -11.20 -7.54
C GLN A 131 -12.87 -9.70 -7.32
N ILE A 132 -11.64 -9.20 -7.46
CA ILE A 132 -11.30 -7.77 -7.39
C ILE A 132 -12.09 -6.97 -8.43
N TRP A 133 -12.09 -7.40 -9.68
CA TRP A 133 -12.85 -6.72 -10.73
C TRP A 133 -14.36 -6.69 -10.42
N ARG A 134 -14.91 -7.78 -9.90
CA ARG A 134 -16.33 -7.90 -9.57
C ARG A 134 -16.73 -7.09 -8.33
N SER A 135 -15.85 -6.95 -7.34
CA SER A 135 -16.10 -6.06 -6.19
C SER A 135 -16.11 -4.60 -6.64
N GLY A 136 -15.34 -4.28 -7.68
CA GLY A 136 -15.13 -2.91 -8.14
C GLY A 136 -14.31 -2.09 -7.16
N ALA A 137 -13.52 -2.73 -6.28
CA ALA A 137 -12.55 -2.08 -5.42
C ALA A 137 -11.54 -1.30 -6.27
N THR A 138 -11.16 -0.13 -5.78
CA THR A 138 -10.24 0.75 -6.51
C THR A 138 -9.14 1.30 -5.61
N TRP A 139 -9.29 1.21 -4.29
CA TRP A 139 -8.34 1.71 -3.29
C TRP A 139 -7.94 3.17 -3.51
N LYS A 140 -8.73 3.97 -4.22
CA LYS A 140 -8.37 5.36 -4.56
C LYS A 140 -8.16 6.22 -3.31
N SER A 141 -8.85 5.89 -2.21
CA SER A 141 -8.68 6.56 -0.92
C SER A 141 -7.40 6.19 -0.18
N HIS A 142 -6.64 5.19 -0.66
CA HIS A 142 -5.34 4.77 -0.12
C HIS A 142 -4.17 5.57 -0.73
N PHE A 143 -4.46 6.46 -1.69
CA PHE A 143 -3.46 7.26 -2.38
C PHE A 143 -3.58 8.74 -2.04
N TYR A 144 -2.45 9.43 -2.01
CA TYR A 144 -2.38 10.88 -1.82
C TYR A 144 -1.05 11.43 -2.34
N ASP A 145 -1.07 12.14 -3.46
CA ASP A 145 0.08 12.92 -3.91
C ASP A 145 0.07 14.31 -3.25
N PRO A 146 1.06 14.63 -2.41
CA PRO A 146 1.10 15.91 -1.71
C PRO A 146 1.37 17.11 -2.62
N ALA A 147 1.93 16.90 -3.82
CA ALA A 147 2.19 17.97 -4.77
C ALA A 147 0.91 18.46 -5.45
N THR A 148 -0.05 17.56 -5.69
CA THR A 148 -1.33 17.88 -6.34
C THR A 148 -2.49 17.96 -5.34
N GLY A 149 -2.36 17.33 -4.19
CA GLY A 149 -3.43 17.15 -3.21
C GLY A 149 -4.50 16.13 -3.65
N THR A 150 -4.16 15.19 -4.53
CA THR A 150 -5.13 14.26 -5.14
C THR A 150 -4.68 12.79 -5.09
N ASN A 151 -5.64 11.87 -5.19
CA ASN A 151 -5.37 10.46 -5.49
C ASN A 151 -5.05 10.24 -6.99
N TYR A 152 -4.77 9.00 -7.38
CA TYR A 152 -4.37 8.63 -8.73
C TYR A 152 -5.46 8.86 -9.80
N LYS A 153 -6.71 9.09 -9.39
CA LYS A 153 -7.81 9.47 -10.29
C LYS A 153 -7.92 10.99 -10.50
N GLY A 154 -7.04 11.78 -9.87
CA GLY A 154 -7.08 13.23 -9.89
C GLY A 154 -8.18 13.82 -9.00
N GLU A 155 -8.71 13.03 -8.06
CA GLU A 155 -9.74 13.48 -7.12
C GLU A 155 -9.06 13.96 -5.83
N SER A 156 -9.52 15.10 -5.28
CA SER A 156 -9.05 15.61 -3.99
C SER A 156 -9.76 14.98 -2.79
N SER A 157 -10.76 14.13 -3.03
CA SER A 157 -11.47 13.37 -2.00
C SER A 157 -12.23 12.17 -2.63
N PRO A 158 -12.21 10.99 -1.99
CA PRO A 158 -11.41 10.66 -0.81
C PRO A 158 -9.93 10.48 -1.18
N VAL A 159 -9.03 10.91 -0.28
CA VAL A 159 -7.56 10.70 -0.35
C VAL A 159 -7.04 10.19 0.98
N ALA A 160 -5.88 9.52 0.99
CA ALA A 160 -5.35 8.87 2.19
C ALA A 160 -5.17 9.85 3.36
N LYS A 161 -4.66 11.06 3.07
CA LYS A 161 -4.51 12.12 4.07
C LYS A 161 -5.83 12.45 4.78
N GLU A 162 -6.90 12.62 4.01
CA GLU A 162 -8.23 12.92 4.56
C GLU A 162 -8.71 11.77 5.45
N ARG A 163 -8.57 10.52 4.99
CA ARG A 163 -9.01 9.33 5.72
C ARG A 163 -8.24 9.13 7.03
N ALA A 164 -6.91 9.25 7.01
CA ALA A 164 -6.07 9.15 8.21
C ALA A 164 -6.52 10.15 9.29
N LEU A 165 -6.76 11.40 8.90
CA LEU A 165 -7.18 12.46 9.82
C LEU A 165 -8.63 12.32 10.28
N GLN A 166 -9.53 11.92 9.38
CA GLN A 166 -10.93 11.65 9.71
C GLN A 166 -11.03 10.56 10.77
N PHE A 167 -10.45 9.39 10.52
CA PHE A 167 -10.53 8.26 11.45
C PHE A 167 -9.79 8.51 12.76
N ALA A 168 -8.72 9.31 12.76
CA ALA A 168 -8.06 9.74 14.00
C ALA A 168 -8.97 10.66 14.84
N ALA A 169 -9.72 11.55 14.20
CA ALA A 169 -10.70 12.39 14.88
C ALA A 169 -11.87 11.56 15.43
N ASP A 170 -12.39 10.61 14.65
CA ASP A 170 -13.45 9.69 15.07
C ASP A 170 -13.01 8.82 16.25
N ALA A 171 -11.79 8.27 16.18
CA ALA A 171 -11.18 7.51 17.27
C ALA A 171 -11.15 8.31 18.57
N ARG A 172 -10.67 9.56 18.51
CA ARG A 172 -10.62 10.46 19.68
C ARG A 172 -12.00 10.73 20.27
N ALA A 173 -12.99 11.03 19.43
CA ALA A 173 -14.34 11.30 19.87
C ALA A 173 -14.97 10.07 20.55
N LEU A 174 -14.90 8.91 19.90
CA LEU A 174 -15.44 7.65 20.42
C LEU A 174 -14.78 7.22 21.73
N LEU A 175 -13.45 7.38 21.83
CA LEU A 175 -12.70 7.05 23.05
C LEU A 175 -13.01 8.01 24.20
N ALA A 176 -13.21 9.30 23.92
CA ALA A 176 -13.64 10.27 24.92
C ALA A 176 -15.04 9.96 25.48
N ASP A 177 -15.92 9.39 24.64
CA ASP A 177 -17.26 8.93 25.04
C ASP A 177 -17.26 7.54 25.71
N GLY A 178 -16.08 6.92 25.88
CA GLY A 178 -15.93 5.60 26.49
C GLY A 178 -16.26 4.43 25.55
N ASN A 179 -16.50 4.68 24.25
CA ASN A 179 -16.68 3.64 23.25
C ASN A 179 -15.31 3.12 22.77
N VAL A 180 -14.70 2.27 23.60
CA VAL A 180 -13.39 1.68 23.32
C VAL A 180 -13.41 0.81 22.05
N TYR A 181 -14.48 0.06 21.83
CA TYR A 181 -14.56 -0.91 20.75
C TYR A 181 -14.51 -0.26 19.36
N ASP A 182 -15.35 0.76 19.13
CA ASP A 182 -15.38 1.49 17.86
C ASP A 182 -14.24 2.49 17.78
N GLY A 183 -13.86 3.11 18.90
CA GLY A 183 -12.77 4.08 18.94
C GLY A 183 -11.41 3.48 18.61
N CYS A 184 -11.11 2.27 19.10
CA CYS A 184 -9.89 1.56 18.73
C CYS A 184 -9.95 1.01 17.30
N TYR A 185 -11.11 0.59 16.82
CA TYR A 185 -11.28 0.19 15.43
C TYR A 185 -11.04 1.36 14.46
N ALA A 186 -11.58 2.55 14.77
CA ALA A 186 -11.31 3.78 14.02
C ALA A 186 -9.82 4.16 14.10
N LEU A 187 -9.15 3.97 15.24
CA LEU A 187 -7.70 4.18 15.34
C LEU A 187 -6.93 3.24 14.39
N GLY A 188 -7.34 1.98 14.28
CA GLY A 188 -6.81 1.03 13.31
C GLY A 188 -6.92 1.52 11.87
N LEU A 189 -8.10 1.97 11.46
CA LEU A 189 -8.32 2.56 10.13
C LEU A 189 -7.43 3.79 9.91
N ALA A 190 -7.33 4.68 10.89
CA ALA A 190 -6.48 5.87 10.80
C ALA A 190 -5.00 5.50 10.57
N LEU A 191 -4.52 4.47 11.27
CA LEU A 191 -3.16 3.97 11.15
C LEU A 191 -2.90 3.34 9.77
N HIS A 192 -3.87 2.64 9.19
CA HIS A 192 -3.74 2.05 7.85
C HIS A 192 -3.42 3.12 6.80
N TYR A 193 -4.29 4.13 6.73
CA TYR A 193 -4.10 5.25 5.79
C TYR A 193 -2.84 6.06 6.10
N MET A 194 -2.43 6.18 7.37
CA MET A 194 -1.15 6.80 7.73
C MET A 194 0.03 6.01 7.16
N THR A 195 0.01 4.68 7.26
CA THR A 195 1.06 3.81 6.72
C THR A 195 1.06 3.77 5.20
N ASP A 196 -0.10 3.79 4.52
CA ASP A 196 -0.17 3.98 3.06
C ASP A 196 0.53 5.26 2.61
N ILE A 197 0.32 6.37 3.32
CA ILE A 197 0.95 7.66 3.00
C ILE A 197 2.47 7.60 3.09
N THR A 198 3.01 6.71 3.92
CA THR A 198 4.47 6.50 4.03
C THR A 198 5.05 5.65 2.92
N GLN A 199 4.19 5.03 2.10
CA GLN A 199 4.55 4.22 0.97
C GLN A 199 4.87 5.11 -0.25
N PRO A 200 6.08 5.04 -0.85
CA PRO A 200 6.49 5.97 -1.90
C PRO A 200 5.62 6.02 -3.16
N MET A 201 5.13 4.89 -3.63
CA MET A 201 4.20 4.75 -4.75
C MET A 201 2.79 5.30 -4.46
N HIS A 202 2.23 5.05 -3.26
CA HIS A 202 0.95 5.62 -2.81
C HIS A 202 1.03 7.15 -2.74
N ALA A 203 2.14 7.66 -2.21
CA ALA A 203 2.44 9.08 -2.14
C ALA A 203 2.77 9.70 -3.52
N ALA A 204 3.02 8.89 -4.54
CA ALA A 204 3.32 9.32 -5.90
C ALA A 204 2.23 8.94 -6.92
N ASN A 205 1.07 8.46 -6.46
CA ASN A 205 -0.03 8.00 -7.32
C ASN A 205 0.38 6.92 -8.34
N PHE A 206 1.41 6.12 -8.03
CA PHE A 206 1.82 4.99 -8.87
C PHE A 206 1.10 3.73 -8.38
N THR A 207 0.24 3.16 -9.20
CA THR A 207 -0.64 2.04 -8.90
C THR A 207 -0.13 0.72 -9.48
N ALA A 208 -0.79 -0.39 -9.13
CA ALA A 208 -0.50 -1.70 -9.71
C ALA A 208 -0.78 -1.84 -11.21
N VAL A 209 -1.52 -0.90 -11.80
CA VAL A 209 -1.82 -0.89 -13.25
C VAL A 209 -0.95 0.12 -14.01
N ASP A 210 -0.13 0.90 -13.32
CA ASP A 210 0.86 1.76 -13.96
C ASP A 210 2.02 0.94 -14.49
N SER A 211 2.70 1.46 -15.52
CA SER A 211 3.83 0.77 -16.13
C SER A 211 5.10 0.88 -15.27
N PRO A 212 5.75 -0.24 -14.91
CA PRO A 212 5.43 -1.62 -15.28
C PRO A 212 4.29 -2.22 -14.45
N ILE A 213 3.35 -2.88 -15.13
CA ILE A 213 2.16 -3.45 -14.49
C ILE A 213 2.61 -4.47 -13.43
N ARG A 214 1.92 -4.46 -12.27
CA ARG A 214 2.20 -5.25 -11.06
C ARG A 214 3.48 -4.91 -10.30
N LEU A 215 4.34 -4.00 -10.79
CA LEU A 215 5.54 -3.60 -10.04
C LEU A 215 5.19 -3.13 -8.64
N HIS A 216 4.10 -2.36 -8.51
CA HIS A 216 3.61 -1.90 -7.23
C HIS A 216 3.41 -3.08 -6.28
N SER A 217 2.50 -4.01 -6.58
CA SER A 217 2.25 -5.23 -5.79
C SER A 217 3.56 -5.99 -5.46
N HIS A 218 4.43 -6.22 -6.44
CA HIS A 218 5.67 -6.95 -6.21
C HIS A 218 6.65 -6.27 -5.25
N VAL A 219 6.69 -4.93 -5.22
CA VAL A 219 7.51 -4.23 -4.22
C VAL A 219 6.96 -4.44 -2.82
N GLU A 220 5.65 -4.49 -2.72
CA GLU A 220 4.99 -4.59 -1.45
C GLU A 220 5.02 -6.04 -0.89
N GLU A 221 4.78 -7.03 -1.75
CA GLU A 221 5.01 -8.47 -1.48
C GLU A 221 6.44 -8.70 -0.96
N TYR A 222 7.43 -8.22 -1.72
CA TYR A 222 8.84 -8.38 -1.34
C TYR A 222 9.20 -7.65 -0.04
N THR A 223 8.43 -6.63 0.34
CA THR A 223 8.67 -5.91 1.58
C THR A 223 8.46 -6.81 2.79
N LEU A 224 7.48 -7.74 2.76
CA LEU A 224 7.28 -8.73 3.83
C LEU A 224 8.54 -9.56 4.09
N ASP A 225 9.24 -9.97 3.04
CA ASP A 225 10.43 -10.83 3.14
C ASP A 225 11.64 -10.14 3.78
N ILE A 226 11.68 -8.81 3.76
CA ILE A 226 12.86 -8.04 4.18
C ILE A 226 12.59 -7.05 5.31
N GLN A 227 11.33 -6.82 5.71
CA GLN A 227 10.97 -5.78 6.68
C GLN A 227 11.76 -5.88 7.98
N ASP A 228 11.96 -7.10 8.50
CA ASP A 228 12.68 -7.35 9.75
C ASP A 228 14.14 -6.88 9.74
N ARG A 229 14.75 -6.75 8.55
CA ARG A 229 16.12 -6.21 8.39
C ARG A 229 16.18 -4.70 8.70
N TYR A 230 15.05 -4.03 8.79
CA TYR A 230 14.94 -2.57 8.81
C TYR A 230 14.18 -1.99 10.01
N ALA A 231 14.02 -2.77 11.08
CA ALA A 231 13.51 -2.24 12.35
C ALA A 231 14.38 -1.07 12.85
N ARG A 232 13.73 0.02 13.30
CA ARG A 232 14.41 1.18 13.87
C ARG A 232 14.82 0.92 15.32
N ALA A 233 16.11 1.10 15.59
CA ALA A 233 16.64 1.15 16.94
C ALA A 233 16.44 2.54 17.59
N ASP A 234 16.71 3.60 16.81
CA ASP A 234 16.80 4.97 17.31
C ASP A 234 15.71 5.88 16.72
N TRP A 235 15.16 6.74 17.57
CA TRP A 235 14.16 7.76 17.23
C TRP A 235 14.43 9.03 18.04
N SER A 236 14.14 10.20 17.47
CA SER A 236 14.43 11.49 18.12
C SER A 236 13.42 11.90 19.19
N GLY A 237 12.43 11.06 19.51
CA GLY A 237 11.33 11.37 20.39
C GLY A 237 10.15 12.07 19.70
N PRO A 238 9.00 12.20 20.39
CA PRO A 238 7.82 12.85 19.85
C PRO A 238 8.05 14.35 19.60
N THR A 239 7.38 14.89 18.60
CA THR A 239 7.39 16.32 18.27
C THR A 239 6.08 16.99 18.69
N ALA A 240 6.08 18.31 18.83
CA ALA A 240 4.87 19.09 19.10
C ALA A 240 3.98 19.28 17.84
N ALA A 241 4.27 18.59 16.73
CA ALA A 241 3.50 18.70 15.49
C ALA A 241 2.06 18.20 15.67
N THR A 242 1.16 18.73 14.86
CA THR A 242 -0.24 18.27 14.77
C THR A 242 -0.32 17.01 13.91
N PRO A 243 -1.37 16.17 14.06
CA PRO A 243 -1.59 15.03 13.17
C PRO A 243 -1.55 15.40 11.68
N ASP A 244 -2.19 16.52 11.29
CA ASP A 244 -2.19 17.00 9.90
C ASP A 244 -0.78 17.31 9.38
N ALA A 245 0.05 18.01 10.17
CA ALA A 245 1.42 18.33 9.79
C ALA A 245 2.31 17.08 9.70
N ILE A 246 2.07 16.08 10.55
CA ILE A 246 2.79 14.79 10.52
C ILE A 246 2.42 14.02 9.26
N VAL A 247 1.13 13.90 8.95
CA VAL A 247 0.63 13.21 7.74
C VAL A 247 1.14 13.89 6.47
N GLU A 248 1.08 15.22 6.41
CA GLU A 248 1.59 16.00 5.28
C GLU A 248 3.10 15.79 5.06
N LEU A 249 3.89 15.85 6.14
CA LEU A 249 5.34 15.63 6.06
C LEU A 249 5.67 14.19 5.63
N ALA A 250 4.92 13.21 6.13
CA ALA A 250 5.08 11.81 5.74
C ALA A 250 4.84 11.63 4.24
N ALA A 251 3.76 12.22 3.70
CA ALA A 251 3.45 12.19 2.28
C ALA A 251 4.58 12.78 1.42
N TRP A 252 5.05 13.99 1.76
CA TRP A 252 6.16 14.62 1.03
C TRP A 252 7.45 13.80 1.09
N THR A 253 7.73 13.20 2.25
CA THR A 253 8.92 12.37 2.43
C THR A 253 8.85 11.10 1.59
N ALA A 254 7.72 10.40 1.60
CA ALA A 254 7.50 9.19 0.81
C ALA A 254 7.52 9.49 -0.70
N ASN A 255 6.82 10.53 -1.14
CA ASN A 255 6.81 10.98 -2.54
C ASN A 255 8.24 11.25 -3.06
N ALA A 256 9.06 11.94 -2.27
CA ALA A 256 10.46 12.23 -2.63
C ALA A 256 11.35 10.97 -2.71
N GLN A 257 10.97 9.87 -2.06
CA GLN A 257 11.72 8.61 -2.10
C GLN A 257 11.41 7.78 -3.36
N TRP A 258 10.25 7.99 -3.99
CA TRP A 258 9.82 7.17 -5.13
C TRP A 258 10.79 7.18 -6.31
N PRO A 259 11.27 8.33 -6.83
CA PRO A 259 12.20 8.33 -7.96
C PRO A 259 13.49 7.55 -7.71
N ALA A 260 14.02 7.61 -6.48
CA ALA A 260 15.23 6.88 -6.11
C ALA A 260 14.99 5.36 -6.00
N MET A 261 13.85 4.96 -5.43
CA MET A 261 13.45 3.55 -5.37
C MET A 261 13.23 2.98 -6.77
N ARG A 262 12.47 3.67 -7.62
CA ARG A 262 12.24 3.30 -9.01
C ARG A 262 13.55 3.18 -9.78
N GLY A 263 14.45 4.15 -9.64
CA GLY A 263 15.75 4.12 -10.30
C GLY A 263 16.63 2.95 -9.85
N ALA A 264 16.58 2.57 -8.57
CA ALA A 264 17.28 1.38 -8.07
C ALA A 264 16.73 0.08 -8.68
N ILE A 265 15.39 -0.04 -8.77
CA ILE A 265 14.73 -1.19 -9.39
C ILE A 265 15.09 -1.29 -10.87
N GLU A 266 14.98 -0.18 -11.61
CA GLU A 266 15.32 -0.12 -13.04
C GLU A 266 16.79 -0.46 -13.30
N ALA A 267 17.71 0.01 -12.46
CA ALA A 267 19.13 -0.29 -12.55
C ALA A 267 19.42 -1.77 -12.27
N ALA A 268 18.92 -2.31 -11.15
CA ALA A 268 19.10 -3.73 -10.80
C ALA A 268 18.54 -4.64 -11.91
N TYR A 269 17.37 -4.29 -12.44
CA TYR A 269 16.75 -5.04 -13.53
C TYR A 269 17.59 -5.00 -14.80
N GLY A 270 18.13 -3.84 -15.19
CA GLY A 270 19.00 -3.72 -16.37
C GLY A 270 20.33 -4.46 -16.25
N ASP A 271 20.84 -4.64 -15.03
CA ASP A 271 22.07 -5.37 -14.76
C ASP A 271 21.87 -6.89 -14.78
N ARG A 272 20.73 -7.37 -14.30
CA ARG A 272 20.43 -8.81 -14.18
C ARG A 272 19.65 -9.37 -15.35
N CYS A 273 18.86 -8.53 -15.99
CA CYS A 273 17.88 -8.89 -17.00
C CYS A 273 17.91 -7.90 -18.18
N TRP A 274 17.22 -8.23 -19.27
CA TRP A 274 17.37 -7.51 -20.54
C TRP A 274 16.55 -6.22 -20.60
N SER A 275 15.24 -6.29 -20.33
CA SER A 275 14.38 -5.11 -20.21
C SER A 275 13.08 -5.43 -19.49
N MET A 276 12.58 -4.45 -18.74
CA MET A 276 11.30 -4.50 -18.04
C MET A 276 10.20 -4.17 -19.04
N SER A 277 9.38 -5.16 -19.40
CA SER A 277 8.29 -4.95 -20.35
C SER A 277 7.01 -4.50 -19.65
N LEU A 278 6.07 -3.93 -20.41
CA LEU A 278 4.81 -3.44 -19.88
C LEU A 278 3.95 -4.54 -19.22
N TYR A 279 3.99 -5.76 -19.75
CA TYR A 279 3.08 -6.87 -19.37
C TYR A 279 3.79 -8.07 -18.75
N TRP A 280 5.12 -8.12 -18.84
CA TRP A 280 5.93 -9.20 -18.30
C TRP A 280 7.19 -8.63 -17.66
N PHE A 281 7.41 -9.00 -16.42
CA PHE A 281 8.51 -8.59 -15.57
C PHE A 281 8.76 -9.75 -14.61
N ASP A 282 10.00 -10.23 -14.56
CA ASP A 282 10.41 -11.21 -13.56
C ASP A 282 10.75 -10.43 -12.27
N SER A 283 9.83 -10.51 -11.31
CA SER A 283 9.95 -9.77 -10.06
C SER A 283 10.96 -10.38 -9.09
N GLU A 284 11.20 -11.69 -9.13
CA GLU A 284 12.05 -12.37 -8.14
C GLU A 284 13.52 -12.38 -8.57
N GLY A 285 13.82 -12.77 -9.81
CA GLY A 285 15.19 -12.97 -10.26
C GLY A 285 15.93 -11.67 -10.61
N CYS A 286 15.20 -10.63 -11.00
CA CYS A 286 15.80 -9.49 -11.69
C CYS A 286 16.08 -8.26 -10.82
N TRP A 287 15.49 -8.11 -9.65
CA TRP A 287 15.74 -6.91 -8.81
C TRP A 287 15.61 -7.17 -7.32
N GLN A 288 14.80 -8.14 -6.89
CA GLN A 288 14.75 -8.55 -5.49
C GLN A 288 16.13 -9.07 -5.02
N GLY A 289 16.45 -8.83 -3.76
CA GLY A 289 17.76 -9.09 -3.17
C GLY A 289 18.87 -8.15 -3.65
N ASP A 290 18.58 -7.17 -4.49
CA ASP A 290 19.55 -6.13 -4.82
C ASP A 290 19.77 -5.16 -3.67
N ALA A 291 21.03 -4.96 -3.30
CA ALA A 291 21.40 -4.14 -2.16
C ALA A 291 20.92 -2.68 -2.28
N ALA A 292 20.85 -2.12 -3.49
CA ALA A 292 20.37 -0.76 -3.70
C ALA A 292 18.85 -0.67 -3.57
N VAL A 293 18.13 -1.69 -4.06
CA VAL A 293 16.68 -1.77 -3.92
C VAL A 293 16.27 -2.01 -2.46
N ASP A 294 16.88 -3.01 -1.83
CA ASP A 294 16.76 -3.32 -0.40
C ASP A 294 17.00 -2.06 0.45
N ALA A 295 18.05 -1.29 0.14
CA ALA A 295 18.34 -0.04 0.84
C ALA A 295 17.29 1.05 0.61
N ALA A 296 16.64 1.09 -0.56
CA ALA A 296 15.56 2.03 -0.86
C ALA A 296 14.28 1.67 -0.10
N ILE A 297 13.85 0.40 -0.14
CA ILE A 297 12.70 -0.12 0.62
C ILE A 297 12.93 0.06 2.12
N GLY A 298 14.10 -0.35 2.61
CA GLY A 298 14.46 -0.17 4.01
C GLY A 298 14.48 1.29 4.47
N ARG A 299 14.73 2.25 3.57
CA ARG A 299 14.63 3.68 3.90
C ARG A 299 13.18 4.11 4.09
N ALA A 300 12.28 3.66 3.20
CA ALA A 300 10.84 3.89 3.34
C ALA A 300 10.29 3.28 4.63
N LEU A 301 10.61 2.01 4.93
CA LEU A 301 10.20 1.34 6.16
C LEU A 301 10.63 2.08 7.44
N ARG A 302 11.87 2.57 7.49
CA ARG A 302 12.36 3.33 8.65
C ARG A 302 11.63 4.67 8.81
N THR A 303 11.38 5.37 7.71
CA THR A 303 10.59 6.60 7.72
C THR A 303 9.14 6.33 8.13
N ALA A 304 8.55 5.22 7.68
CA ALA A 304 7.19 4.81 8.03
C ALA A 304 7.04 4.58 9.54
N GLN A 305 7.99 3.88 10.16
CA GLN A 305 8.03 3.66 11.61
C GLN A 305 8.12 4.99 12.37
N ASP A 306 9.03 5.88 11.97
CA ASP A 306 9.21 7.18 12.63
C ASP A 306 7.94 8.04 12.54
N ALA A 307 7.34 8.12 11.34
CA ALA A 307 6.15 8.93 11.08
C ALA A 307 4.92 8.38 11.80
N THR A 308 4.75 7.05 11.81
CA THR A 308 3.65 6.37 12.52
C THR A 308 3.77 6.57 14.03
N ALA A 309 4.97 6.50 14.60
CA ALA A 309 5.20 6.81 16.01
C ALA A 309 4.84 8.25 16.36
N GLN A 310 5.24 9.23 15.52
CA GLN A 310 4.85 10.63 15.68
C GLN A 310 3.33 10.81 15.61
N PHE A 311 2.70 10.20 14.63
CA PHE A 311 1.25 10.28 14.42
C PHE A 311 0.50 9.70 15.61
N LEU A 312 0.84 8.49 16.02
CA LEU A 312 0.20 7.80 17.14
C LEU A 312 0.35 8.58 18.46
N ALA A 313 1.55 9.09 18.78
CA ALA A 313 1.74 9.95 19.95
C ALA A 313 0.90 11.24 19.87
N SER A 314 0.79 11.85 18.67
CA SER A 314 0.00 13.06 18.48
C SER A 314 -1.51 12.83 18.61
N VAL A 315 -2.01 11.63 18.31
CA VAL A 315 -3.43 11.23 18.40
C VAL A 315 -3.79 10.81 19.83
N ALA A 316 -2.84 10.26 20.59
CA ALA A 316 -3.05 9.86 21.98
C ALA A 316 -3.12 11.03 22.99
N ARG A 317 -2.75 12.25 22.56
CA ARG A 317 -2.97 13.52 23.29
C ARG A 317 -4.44 13.81 23.53
#